data_AF-A0A1Y2SDG2-F1
#
_entry.id   AF-A0A1Y2SDG2-F1
#
_cell.length_a   1.000
_cell.length_b   1.000
_cell.length_c   1.000
_cell.angle_alpha   90.00
_cell.angle_beta   90.00
_cell.angle_gamma   90.00
#
_symmetry.space_group_name_H-M   'P 1'
#
loop_
_entity.id
_entity.type
_entity.pdbx_description
1 polymer ?
#
loop_
_entity_poly.entity_id
_entity_poly.type
_entity_poly.pdbx_seq_one_letter_code
_entity_poly.pdbx_strand_id
1 'polypeptide(L)'
;METTSSQWLFCASPPYCLQINITPHSEPMPVQLYWRSVRKKEYRLYFSAGRECRELGEGDFTVFRLTETQWQAVVENSAGAEPEQWERLPFTLSELAVHPEFVTFTAIDIPETRVCGK
;
A
#
# COMPACT_ATOMS: atom_id res chain seq x y z
N MET A 1 -6.29 -1.93 -25.57
CA MET A 1 -6.62 -1.07 -24.43
C MET A 1 -6.07 -1.76 -23.22
N GLU A 2 -4.84 -1.38 -22.87
CA GLU A 2 -4.18 -1.86 -21.66
C GLU A 2 -5.00 -1.33 -20.49
N THR A 3 -5.71 -2.22 -19.80
CA THR A 3 -6.32 -1.90 -18.51
C THR A 3 -5.16 -1.66 -17.57
N THR A 4 -4.72 -0.40 -17.45
CA THR A 4 -3.85 0.08 -16.40
C THR A 4 -4.59 -0.18 -15.10
N SER A 5 -4.44 -1.40 -14.59
CA SER A 5 -4.87 -1.81 -13.27
C SER A 5 -4.06 -0.93 -12.34
N SER A 6 -4.62 0.22 -11.98
CA SER A 6 -3.94 1.19 -11.13
C SER A 6 -4.02 0.61 -9.72
N GLN A 7 -3.10 -0.31 -9.48
CA GLN A 7 -2.95 -1.05 -8.24
C GLN A 7 -2.24 -0.10 -7.27
N TRP A 8 -2.91 0.26 -6.18
CA TRP A 8 -2.32 1.15 -5.20
C TRP A 8 -1.31 0.39 -4.36
N LEU A 9 -0.04 0.79 -4.47
CA LEU A 9 1.06 0.18 -3.71
C LEU A 9 1.54 1.11 -2.61
N PHE A 10 1.70 0.52 -1.43
CA PHE A 10 2.16 1.18 -0.21
C PHE A 10 3.36 0.42 0.35
N CYS A 11 4.49 1.10 0.49
CA CYS A 11 5.61 0.61 1.27
C CYS A 11 5.30 0.74 2.77
N ALA A 12 5.54 -0.32 3.53
CA ALA A 12 5.65 -0.25 4.98
C ALA A 12 7.13 -0.01 5.36
N SER A 13 7.58 -0.44 6.53
CA SER A 13 9.03 -0.52 6.78
C SER A 13 9.67 -1.61 5.91
N PRO A 14 10.94 -1.45 5.49
CA PRO A 14 11.62 -2.48 4.72
C PRO A 14 11.61 -3.82 5.48
N PRO A 15 11.42 -4.96 4.80
CA PRO A 15 11.29 -5.13 3.35
C PRO A 15 9.85 -5.26 2.84
N TYR A 16 8.85 -4.70 3.53
CA TYR A 16 7.44 -5.03 3.26
C TYR A 16 6.71 -3.96 2.46
N CYS A 17 5.89 -4.41 1.51
CA CYS A 17 4.95 -3.59 0.74
C CYS A 17 3.55 -4.20 0.80
N LEU A 18 2.54 -3.37 0.60
CA LEU A 18 1.14 -3.75 0.57
C LEU A 18 0.53 -3.24 -0.73
N GLN A 19 -0.22 -4.11 -1.37
CA GLN A 19 -1.05 -3.78 -2.50
C GLN A 19 -2.49 -3.75 -2.06
N ILE A 20 -3.21 -2.73 -2.47
CA ILE A 20 -4.65 -2.62 -2.22
C ILE A 20 -5.40 -3.01 -3.51
N ASN A 21 -6.23 -4.04 -3.41
CA ASN A 21 -7.00 -4.60 -4.53
C ASN A 21 -8.34 -3.87 -4.69
N ILE A 22 -8.33 -2.53 -4.69
CA ILE A 22 -9.53 -1.72 -4.87
C ILE A 22 -9.55 -1.16 -6.29
N THR A 23 -10.74 -1.11 -6.89
CA THR A 23 -10.95 -0.49 -8.20
C THR A 23 -10.46 0.95 -8.16
N PRO A 24 -9.50 1.33 -9.01
CA PRO A 24 -9.00 2.69 -9.00
C PRO A 24 -10.06 3.69 -9.45
N HIS A 25 -10.03 4.86 -8.81
CA HIS A 25 -10.79 6.01 -9.27
C HIS A 25 -10.13 6.61 -10.51
N SER A 26 -10.95 7.15 -11.42
CA SER A 26 -10.49 7.71 -12.69
C SER A 26 -9.70 9.02 -12.54
N GLU A 27 -9.58 9.56 -11.33
CA GLU A 27 -8.87 10.81 -11.06
C GLU A 27 -7.66 10.60 -10.14
N PRO A 28 -6.52 11.25 -10.41
CA PRO A 28 -5.36 11.21 -9.53
C PRO A 28 -5.70 11.91 -8.22
N MET A 29 -5.76 11.14 -7.14
CA MET A 29 -6.10 11.63 -5.82
C MET A 29 -5.02 11.23 -4.82
N PRO A 30 -4.78 12.07 -3.78
CA PRO A 30 -3.93 11.66 -2.69
C PRO A 30 -4.54 10.44 -2.01
N VAL A 31 -3.74 9.38 -1.90
CA VAL A 31 -4.12 8.18 -1.16
C VAL A 31 -3.28 8.00 0.08
N GLN A 32 -3.88 7.40 1.10
CA GLN A 32 -3.21 7.10 2.35
C GLN A 32 -3.76 5.80 2.92
N LEU A 33 -2.84 5.00 3.45
CA LEU A 33 -3.14 3.81 4.22
C LEU A 33 -2.77 4.09 5.68
N TYR A 34 -3.68 3.84 6.63
CA TYR A 34 -3.43 4.13 8.04
C TYR A 34 -4.27 3.26 8.99
N TRP A 35 -3.73 3.04 10.19
CA TRP A 35 -4.45 2.40 11.28
C TRP A 35 -5.34 3.39 12.00
N ARG A 36 -6.58 2.97 12.26
CA ARG A 36 -7.52 3.69 13.12
C ARG A 36 -7.85 2.83 14.32
N SER A 37 -7.73 3.41 15.51
CA SER A 37 -8.23 2.76 16.72
C SER A 37 -9.76 2.78 16.73
N VAL A 38 -10.35 1.61 16.94
CA VAL A 38 -11.78 1.42 17.14
C VAL A 38 -12.01 0.96 18.58
N ARG A 39 -13.22 1.16 19.09
CA ARG A 39 -13.55 0.93 20.51
C ARG A 39 -12.98 -0.43 20.99
N LYS A 40 -12.36 -0.44 22.19
CA LYS A 40 -11.71 -1.61 22.83
C LYS A 40 -10.45 -2.17 22.14
N LYS A 41 -9.39 -1.35 21.98
CA LYS A 41 -8.03 -1.79 21.58
C LYS A 41 -7.94 -2.52 20.22
N GLU A 42 -9.00 -2.52 19.43
CA GLU A 42 -8.96 -3.05 18.08
C GLU A 42 -8.41 -1.96 17.15
N TYR A 43 -7.43 -2.32 16.33
CA TYR A 43 -6.93 -1.47 15.27
C TYR A 43 -7.50 -1.97 13.96
N ARG A 44 -8.07 -1.07 13.17
CA ARG A 44 -8.57 -1.38 11.83
C ARG A 44 -7.79 -0.58 10.81
N LEU A 45 -7.49 -1.22 9.69
CA LEU A 45 -6.77 -0.62 8.59
C LEU A 45 -7.76 0.12 7.69
N TYR A 46 -7.48 1.39 7.41
CA TYR A 46 -8.30 2.22 6.52
C TYR A 46 -7.48 2.67 5.32
N PHE A 47 -8.08 2.56 4.15
CA PHE A 47 -7.61 3.16 2.92
C PHE A 47 -8.42 4.42 2.66
N SER A 48 -7.74 5.54 2.48
CA SER A 48 -8.36 6.79 2.06
C SER A 48 -7.85 7.19 0.69
N ALA A 49 -8.75 7.60 -0.18
CA ALA A 49 -8.48 8.17 -1.50
C ALA A 49 -9.31 9.43 -1.65
N GLY A 50 -8.66 10.60 -1.58
CA GLY A 50 -9.35 11.89 -1.62
C GLY A 50 -10.40 12.04 -0.50
N ARG A 51 -11.68 12.04 -0.86
CA ARG A 51 -12.81 12.14 0.10
C ARG A 51 -13.34 10.80 0.56
N GLU A 52 -12.92 9.73 -0.09
CA GLU A 52 -13.35 8.37 0.23
C GLU A 52 -12.43 7.79 1.29
N CYS A 53 -13.04 7.09 2.24
CA CYS A 53 -12.36 6.38 3.30
C CYS A 53 -13.09 5.07 3.50
N ARG A 54 -12.37 3.96 3.37
CA ARG A 54 -12.90 2.61 3.47
C ARG A 54 -12.06 1.80 4.45
N GLU A 55 -12.74 1.03 5.27
CA GLU A 55 -12.13 0.00 6.10
C GLU A 55 -11.71 -1.18 5.22
N LEU A 56 -10.46 -1.63 5.35
CA LEU A 56 -9.97 -2.82 4.66
C LEU A 56 -10.24 -4.06 5.51
N GLY A 57 -10.78 -5.09 4.87
CA GLY A 57 -10.91 -6.43 5.42
C GLY A 57 -9.80 -7.37 4.95
N GLU A 58 -9.84 -8.60 5.46
CA GLU A 58 -8.96 -9.66 5.01
C GLU A 58 -9.32 -10.01 3.55
N GLY A 59 -8.38 -9.78 2.62
CA GLY A 59 -8.57 -9.97 1.18
C GLY A 59 -8.64 -8.68 0.35
N ASP A 60 -8.86 -7.52 0.99
CA ASP A 60 -8.78 -6.23 0.30
C ASP A 60 -7.33 -5.79 0.02
N PHE A 61 -6.35 -6.45 0.66
CA PHE A 61 -4.94 -6.18 0.50
C PHE A 61 -4.14 -7.47 0.34
N THR A 62 -2.96 -7.33 -0.26
CA THR A 62 -1.94 -8.39 -0.35
C THR A 62 -0.63 -7.82 0.17
N VAL A 63 0.04 -8.55 1.07
CA VAL A 63 1.36 -8.17 1.57
C VAL A 63 2.43 -8.86 0.74
N PHE A 64 3.46 -8.10 0.42
CA PHE A 64 4.61 -8.53 -0.34
C PHE A 64 5.88 -8.28 0.44
N ARG A 65 6.85 -9.17 0.27
CA ARG A 65 8.21 -8.97 0.71
C ARG A 65 9.09 -8.72 -0.51
N LEU A 66 9.81 -7.61 -0.46
CA LEU A 66 10.74 -7.21 -1.50
C LEU A 66 12.15 -7.67 -1.12
N THR A 67 12.94 -8.03 -2.13
CA THR A 67 14.40 -8.10 -1.95
C THR A 67 14.98 -6.69 -1.81
N GLU A 68 16.20 -6.57 -1.30
CA GLU A 68 16.90 -5.29 -1.23
C GLU A 68 16.93 -4.59 -2.59
N THR A 69 17.25 -5.33 -3.65
CA THR A 69 17.26 -4.82 -5.03
C THR A 69 15.89 -4.33 -5.51
N GLN A 70 14.81 -5.03 -5.18
CA GLN A 70 13.44 -4.60 -5.51
C GLN A 70 13.05 -3.35 -4.72
N TRP A 71 13.41 -3.30 -3.43
CA TRP A 71 13.16 -2.13 -2.59
C TRP A 71 13.84 -0.88 -3.13
N GLN A 72 15.12 -0.96 -3.51
CA GLN A 72 15.84 0.15 -4.13
C GLN A 72 15.24 0.54 -5.49
N ALA A 73 14.81 -0.43 -6.30
CA ALA A 73 14.19 -0.15 -7.59
C ALA A 73 12.88 0.63 -7.43
N VAL A 74 12.04 0.23 -6.48
CA VAL A 74 10.70 0.78 -6.29
C VAL A 74 10.72 2.10 -5.50
N VAL A 75 11.47 2.13 -4.40
CA VAL A 75 11.51 3.30 -3.49
C VAL A 75 12.50 4.35 -3.98
N GLU A 76 13.69 3.95 -4.47
CA GLU A 76 14.73 4.92 -4.86
C GLU A 76 14.68 5.28 -6.35
N ASN A 77 14.39 4.32 -7.23
CA ASN A 77 14.39 4.58 -8.67
C ASN A 77 13.00 4.90 -9.24
N SER A 78 11.95 4.79 -8.41
CA SER A 78 10.54 4.85 -8.86
C SER A 78 10.32 4.00 -10.11
N ALA A 79 11.01 2.86 -10.20
CA ALA A 79 10.80 1.91 -11.27
C ALA A 79 9.38 1.34 -11.10
N GLY A 80 8.72 1.07 -12.23
CA GLY A 80 7.38 0.48 -12.21
C GLY A 80 7.38 -0.74 -11.29
N ALA A 81 6.56 -0.67 -10.25
CA ALA A 81 6.50 -1.74 -9.30
C ALA A 81 5.78 -2.93 -9.94
N GLU A 82 6.47 -4.08 -10.03
CA GLU A 82 5.93 -5.33 -10.57
C GLU A 82 5.58 -6.29 -9.43
N PRO A 83 4.45 -6.07 -8.70
CA PRO A 83 4.08 -6.89 -7.54
C PRO A 83 3.85 -8.37 -7.89
N GLU A 84 3.64 -8.70 -9.16
CA GLU A 84 3.55 -10.09 -9.64
C GLU A 84 4.85 -10.89 -9.42
N GLN A 85 6.00 -10.22 -9.36
CA GLN A 85 7.31 -10.85 -9.14
C GLN A 85 7.75 -10.87 -7.67
N TRP A 86 6.99 -10.23 -6.77
CA TRP A 86 7.35 -10.14 -5.35
C TRP A 86 6.82 -11.33 -4.57
N GLU A 87 7.50 -11.67 -3.48
CA GLU A 87 7.07 -12.76 -2.61
C GLU A 87 5.80 -12.37 -1.85
N ARG A 88 4.68 -13.03 -2.16
CA ARG A 88 3.40 -12.84 -1.47
C ARG A 88 3.44 -13.49 -0.11
N LEU A 89 3.11 -12.73 0.93
CA LEU A 89 3.01 -13.23 2.29
C LEU A 89 1.55 -13.25 2.75
N PRO A 90 1.09 -14.36 3.35
CA PRO A 90 -0.30 -14.52 3.78
C PRO A 90 -0.56 -13.85 5.13
N PHE A 91 -0.16 -12.58 5.29
CA PHE A 91 -0.39 -11.84 6.53
C PHE A 91 -1.86 -11.46 6.69
N THR A 92 -2.38 -11.68 7.89
CA THR A 92 -3.70 -11.21 8.33
C THR A 92 -3.64 -9.77 8.85
N LEU A 93 -4.79 -9.08 8.90
CA LEU A 93 -4.86 -7.72 9.48
C LEU A 93 -4.37 -7.69 10.93
N SER A 94 -4.68 -8.74 11.69
CA SER A 94 -4.30 -8.87 13.09
C SER A 94 -2.79 -8.94 13.26
N GLU A 95 -2.11 -9.65 12.35
CA GLU A 95 -0.64 -9.69 12.33
C GLU A 95 -0.07 -8.32 11.99
N LEU A 96 -0.53 -7.68 10.91
CA LEU A 96 -0.05 -6.35 10.54
C LEU A 96 -0.22 -5.32 11.66
N ALA A 97 -1.31 -5.40 12.43
CA ALA A 97 -1.57 -4.49 13.53
C ALA A 97 -0.60 -4.62 14.72
N VAL A 98 0.04 -5.78 14.89
CA VAL A 98 1.00 -6.03 15.99
C VAL A 98 2.46 -5.88 15.55
N HIS A 99 2.71 -5.92 14.25
CA HIS A 99 4.05 -5.82 13.69
C HIS A 99 4.50 -4.35 13.61
N PRO A 100 5.64 -3.98 14.25
CA PRO A 100 6.14 -2.60 14.22
C PRO A 100 6.49 -2.12 12.81
N GLU A 101 6.79 -3.05 11.88
CA GLU A 101 7.11 -2.72 10.50
C GLU A 101 5.92 -2.08 9.76
N PHE A 102 4.68 -2.39 10.16
CA PHE A 102 3.46 -1.93 9.50
C PHE A 102 2.79 -0.76 10.22
N VAL A 103 3.53 -0.02 11.05
CA VAL A 103 2.98 1.16 11.76
C VAL A 103 2.71 2.32 10.80
N THR A 104 3.57 2.49 9.79
CA THR A 104 3.48 3.57 8.81
C THR A 104 3.48 3.02 7.40
N PHE A 105 2.73 3.67 6.53
CA PHE A 105 2.64 3.31 5.13
C PHE A 105 2.93 4.53 4.25
N THR A 106 3.74 4.34 3.22
CA THR A 106 4.12 5.35 2.24
C THR A 106 3.66 4.88 0.87
N ALA A 107 2.81 5.67 0.21
CA ALA A 107 2.39 5.37 -1.16
C ALA A 107 3.55 5.58 -2.13
N ILE A 108 3.77 4.63 -3.04
CA ILE A 108 4.92 4.59 -3.96
C ILE A 108 4.50 4.55 -5.43
N ASP A 109 3.45 3.79 -5.75
CA ASP A 109 2.88 3.69 -7.09
C ASP A 109 1.51 4.34 -7.05
N ILE A 110 1.51 5.67 -7.05
CA ILE A 110 0.32 6.47 -7.32
C ILE A 110 0.45 6.90 -8.77
N PRO A 111 -0.55 6.65 -9.65
CA PRO A 111 -0.57 7.27 -10.96
C PRO A 111 -0.61 8.79 -10.78
N GLU A 112 0.57 9.38 -10.89
CA GLU A 112 0.92 10.80 -10.92
C GLU A 112 0.62 11.62 -9.66
N THR A 113 1.66 11.75 -8.83
CA THR A 113 2.13 13.07 -8.43
C THR A 113 3.65 13.03 -8.23
N ARG A 114 4.40 13.11 -9.34
CA ARG A 114 5.75 13.69 -9.27
C ARG A 114 5.60 15.19 -8.96
N VAL A 115 5.37 15.50 -7.69
CA VAL A 115 5.75 16.81 -7.15
C VAL A 115 6.97 16.54 -6.28
N CYS A 116 8.10 16.29 -6.93
CA CYS A 116 9.40 16.52 -6.33
C CYS A 116 9.53 18.04 -6.23
N GLY A 117 9.05 18.60 -5.13
CA GLY A 117 9.30 19.99 -4.77
C GLY A 117 10.72 20.10 -4.23
N LYS A 118 11.63 20.66 -5.02
CA LYS A 118 12.24 21.97 -4.71
C LYS A 118 13.01 22.53 -5.90
#